data_AF-A0A8S9YM36-F1
#
_entry.id   AF-A0A8S9YM36-F1
#
_cell.length_a   1.000
_cell.length_b   1.000
_cell.length_c   1.000
_cell.angle_alpha   90.00
_cell.angle_beta   90.00
_cell.angle_gamma   90.00
#
_symmetry.space_group_name_H-M   'P 1'
#
loop_
_entity.id
_entity.type
_entity.pdbx_description
1 polymer ?
#
loop_
_entity_poly.entity_id
_entity_poly.type
_entity_poly.pdbx_seq_one_letter_code
_entity_poly.pdbx_strand_id
1 'polypeptide(L)'
;MTVDSTAQRIFGRYQFDTGHWPYVRILAALATHETIGLGLLVGFWFGCYKFQPLRKCMHLAPKSIRGSYEKGMTWSAKKLQRVPQLVRQRTDPQRLLVSGAESFVLRKLLTPVTVPLKIYLAVILTGFLN
;
A
#
# COMPACT_ATOMS: atom_id res chain seq x y z
N MET A 1 4.48 -11.52 20.94
CA MET A 1 5.26 -10.47 20.24
C MET A 1 5.03 -9.17 20.98
N THR A 2 6.08 -8.56 21.53
CA THR A 2 5.98 -7.25 22.18
C THR A 2 6.10 -6.14 21.15
N VAL A 3 5.56 -4.95 21.45
CA VAL A 3 5.61 -3.77 20.57
C VAL A 3 7.06 -3.43 20.19
N ASP A 4 7.99 -3.52 21.14
CA ASP A 4 9.42 -3.26 20.93
C ASP A 4 10.06 -4.24 19.94
N SER A 5 9.73 -5.54 20.04
CA SER A 5 10.25 -6.54 19.10
C SER A 5 9.77 -6.30 17.66
N THR A 6 8.58 -5.72 17.50
CA THR A 6 8.01 -5.37 16.19
C THR A 6 8.67 -4.11 15.63
N ALA A 7 8.85 -3.10 16.47
CA ALA A 7 9.54 -1.86 16.11
C ALA A 7 10.99 -2.13 15.70
N GLN A 8 11.76 -2.88 16.48
CA GLN A 8 13.15 -3.25 16.13
C GLN A 8 13.23 -4.00 14.80
N ARG A 9 12.27 -4.90 14.52
CA ARG A 9 12.24 -5.63 13.25
C ARG A 9 11.96 -4.72 12.04
N ILE A 10 11.07 -3.75 12.20
CA ILE A 10 10.66 -2.84 11.11
C ILE A 10 11.71 -1.76 10.89
N PHE A 11 12.12 -1.06 11.96
CA PHE A 11 13.02 0.09 11.91
C PHE A 11 14.50 -0.31 11.89
N GLY A 12 14.88 -1.40 12.56
CA GLY A 12 16.26 -1.91 12.58
C GLY A 12 16.75 -2.41 11.21
N ARG A 13 15.83 -2.85 10.33
CA ARG A 13 16.14 -3.14 8.92
C ARG A 13 16.65 -1.91 8.15
N TYR A 14 16.39 -0.70 8.65
CA TYR A 14 16.77 0.58 8.07
C TYR A 14 17.78 1.35 8.94
N GLN A 15 18.53 0.65 9.81
CA GLN A 15 19.57 1.21 10.68
C GLN A 15 19.09 2.24 11.73
N PHE A 16 17.79 2.30 12.00
CA PHE A 16 17.28 3.10 13.11
C PHE A 16 17.38 2.30 14.41
N ASP A 17 18.19 2.79 15.35
CA ASP A 17 18.23 2.24 16.70
C ASP A 17 17.06 2.75 17.52
N THR A 18 16.08 1.88 17.75
CA THR A 18 14.88 2.17 18.55
C THR A 18 15.07 1.83 20.02
N GLY A 19 16.23 1.28 20.44
CA GLY A 19 16.47 0.83 21.81
C GLY A 19 16.45 1.94 22.86
N HIS A 20 16.73 3.18 22.44
CA HIS A 20 16.79 4.36 23.29
C HIS A 20 15.51 5.22 23.22
N TRP A 21 14.50 4.81 22.46
CA TRP A 21 13.32 5.65 22.23
C TRP A 21 12.31 5.52 23.38
N PRO A 22 11.66 6.61 23.79
CA PRO A 22 10.56 6.52 24.74
C PRO A 22 9.41 5.69 24.14
N TYR A 23 8.73 4.92 24.99
CA TYR A 23 7.65 4.00 24.57
C TYR A 23 6.54 4.70 23.75
N VAL A 24 6.23 5.95 24.09
CA VAL A 24 5.27 6.80 23.38
C VAL A 24 5.69 7.04 21.93
N ARG A 25 6.98 7.28 21.69
CA ARG A 25 7.54 7.48 20.34
C ARG A 25 7.47 6.19 19.52
N ILE A 26 7.75 5.05 20.12
CA ILE A 26 7.66 3.73 19.45
C ILE A 26 6.23 3.46 18.99
N LEU A 27 5.25 3.66 19.88
CA LEU A 27 3.83 3.50 19.55
C LEU A 27 3.38 4.48 18.46
N ALA A 28 3.74 5.75 18.58
CA ALA A 28 3.43 6.77 17.59
C ALA A 28 4.02 6.41 16.23
N ALA A 29 5.29 5.98 16.17
CA ALA A 29 5.96 5.64 14.93
C ALA A 29 5.31 4.44 14.23
N LEU A 30 4.88 3.44 15.00
CA LEU A 30 4.15 2.29 14.47
C LEU A 30 2.78 2.71 13.92
N ALA A 31 2.02 3.52 14.67
CA ALA A 31 0.72 4.03 14.25
C ALA A 31 0.83 4.91 12.99
N THR A 32 1.84 5.77 12.92
CA THR A 32 2.14 6.59 11.74
C THR A 32 2.51 5.72 10.54
N HIS A 33 3.33 4.69 10.73
CA HIS A 33 3.68 3.76 9.66
C HIS A 33 2.45 3.02 9.09
N GLU A 34 1.53 2.57 9.96
CA GLU A 34 0.30 1.90 9.53
C GLU A 34 -0.68 2.86 8.83
N THR A 35 -0.87 4.07 9.38
CA THR A 35 -1.75 5.08 8.78
C THR A 35 -1.25 5.56 7.42
N ILE A 36 0.06 5.77 7.24
CA ILE A 36 0.65 6.07 5.92
C ILE A 36 0.43 4.90 4.96
N GLY A 37 0.65 3.66 5.42
CA GLY A 37 0.43 2.46 4.61
C GLY A 37 -1.03 2.34 4.13
N LEU A 38 -1.98 2.62 5.02
CA LEU A 38 -3.41 2.58 4.72
C LEU A 38 -3.83 3.73 3.80
N GLY A 39 -3.30 4.94 4.03
CA GLY A 39 -3.50 6.11 3.18
C GLY A 39 -2.98 5.90 1.76
N LEU A 40 -1.77 5.34 1.60
CA LEU A 40 -1.24 4.96 0.29
C LEU A 40 -2.13 3.89 -0.37
N LEU A 41 -2.58 2.89 0.38
CA LEU A 41 -3.43 1.83 -0.15
C LEU A 41 -4.75 2.38 -0.70
N VAL A 42 -5.43 3.23 0.07
CA VAL A 42 -6.69 3.87 -0.32
C VAL A 42 -6.45 4.88 -1.45
N GLY A 43 -5.38 5.68 -1.37
CA GLY A 43 -5.01 6.67 -2.37
C GLY A 43 -4.69 6.05 -3.74
N PHE A 44 -3.90 4.98 -3.78
CA PHE A 44 -3.65 4.23 -5.02
C PHE A 44 -4.95 3.66 -5.59
N TRP A 45 -5.79 3.08 -4.75
CA TRP A 45 -7.06 2.51 -5.19
C TRP A 45 -8.02 3.55 -5.77
N PHE A 46 -8.23 4.66 -5.06
CA PHE A 46 -9.06 5.76 -5.52
C PHE A 46 -8.49 6.43 -6.78
N GLY A 47 -7.17 6.63 -6.83
CA GLY A 47 -6.47 7.18 -8.00
C GLY A 47 -6.64 6.30 -9.23
N CYS A 48 -6.44 4.99 -9.11
CA CYS A 48 -6.65 4.05 -10.22
C CYS A 48 -8.13 3.98 -10.62
N TYR A 49 -9.06 4.07 -9.66
CA TYR A 49 -10.50 4.09 -9.94
C TYR A 49 -10.91 5.33 -10.75
N LYS A 50 -10.35 6.50 -10.44
CA LYS A 50 -10.66 7.77 -11.10
C LYS A 50 -9.97 7.94 -12.45
N PHE A 51 -8.67 7.62 -12.54
CA PHE A 51 -7.86 7.95 -13.72
C PHE A 51 -7.65 6.78 -14.70
N GLN A 52 -7.74 5.52 -14.24
CA GLN A 52 -7.45 4.31 -15.03
C GLN A 52 -6.21 4.40 -15.93
N PRO A 53 -5.03 4.78 -15.36
CA PRO A 53 -3.87 5.15 -16.17
C PRO A 53 -3.29 3.99 -16.98
N LEU A 54 -3.36 2.76 -16.47
CA LEU A 54 -2.73 1.60 -17.10
C LEU A 54 -3.65 0.98 -18.17
N ARG A 55 -4.98 1.10 -18.06
CA ARG A 55 -5.92 0.64 -19.09
C ARG A 55 -5.59 1.22 -20.47
N LYS A 56 -5.21 2.49 -20.53
CA LYS A 56 -4.83 3.17 -21.78
C LYS A 56 -3.46 2.74 -22.28
N CYS A 57 -2.48 2.52 -21.40
CA CYS A 57 -1.09 2.23 -21.79
C CYS A 57 -0.76 0.72 -21.87
N MET A 58 -1.69 -0.16 -21.46
CA MET A 58 -1.45 -1.61 -21.37
C MET A 58 -1.15 -2.29 -22.72
N HIS A 59 -1.54 -1.67 -23.83
CA HIS A 59 -1.22 -2.16 -25.17
C HIS A 59 0.26 -1.98 -25.54
N LEU A 60 0.96 -1.03 -24.90
CA LEU A 60 2.38 -0.72 -25.13
C LEU A 60 3.31 -1.35 -24.08
N ALA A 61 2.76 -1.95 -23.03
CA ALA A 61 3.58 -2.41 -21.93
C ALA A 61 4.33 -3.72 -22.25
N PRO A 62 5.52 -3.93 -21.66
CA PRO A 62 6.27 -5.18 -21.78
C PRO A 62 5.47 -6.40 -21.28
N LYS A 63 5.81 -7.59 -21.82
CA LYS A 63 5.18 -8.87 -21.43
C LYS A 63 5.21 -9.13 -19.92
N SER A 64 6.25 -8.66 -19.20
CA SER A 64 6.38 -8.78 -17.74
C SER A 64 5.34 -7.97 -16.96
N ILE A 65 5.00 -6.77 -17.44
CA ILE A 65 3.97 -5.92 -16.85
C ILE A 65 2.59 -6.49 -17.16
N ARG A 66 2.38 -6.97 -18.40
CA ARG A 66 1.14 -7.64 -18.81
C ARG A 66 0.82 -8.86 -17.94
N GLY A 67 1.79 -9.73 -17.70
CA GLY A 67 1.60 -10.89 -16.81
C GLY A 67 1.34 -10.51 -15.35
N SER A 68 1.91 -9.39 -14.87
CA SER A 68 1.60 -8.87 -13.54
C SER A 68 0.19 -8.25 -13.48
N TYR A 69 -0.25 -7.60 -14.56
CA TYR A 69 -1.59 -7.05 -14.69
C TYR A 69 -2.65 -8.16 -14.75
N GLU A 70 -2.43 -9.23 -15.51
CA GLU A 70 -3.31 -10.40 -15.53
C GLU A 70 -3.43 -11.07 -14.16
N LYS A 71 -2.32 -11.22 -13.43
CA LYS A 71 -2.36 -11.69 -12.03
C LYS A 71 -3.18 -10.76 -11.14
N GLY A 72 -3.02 -9.45 -11.31
CA GLY A 72 -3.81 -8.42 -10.62
C GLY A 72 -5.30 -8.53 -10.95
N MET A 73 -5.64 -8.72 -12.22
CA MET A 73 -7.00 -8.95 -12.72
C MET A 73 -7.64 -10.18 -12.07
N THR A 74 -6.95 -11.32 -12.03
CA THR A 74 -7.47 -12.55 -11.41
C THR A 74 -7.64 -12.40 -9.91
N TRP A 75 -6.70 -11.72 -9.24
CA TRP A 75 -6.81 -11.41 -7.81
C TRP A 75 -8.00 -10.47 -7.53
N SER A 76 -8.16 -9.42 -8.33
CA SER A 76 -9.26 -8.47 -8.22
C SER A 76 -10.60 -9.10 -8.52
N ALA A 77 -10.70 -10.00 -9.51
CA ALA A 77 -11.90 -10.76 -9.79
C ALA A 77 -12.31 -11.65 -8.59
N LYS A 78 -11.35 -12.37 -8.00
CA LYS A 78 -11.58 -13.17 -6.77
C LYS A 78 -12.02 -12.30 -5.60
N LYS A 79 -11.46 -11.09 -5.46
CA LYS A 79 -11.84 -10.17 -4.39
C LYS A 79 -13.21 -9.54 -4.63
N LEU A 80 -13.55 -9.21 -5.86
CA LEU A 80 -14.85 -8.66 -6.26
C LEU A 80 -15.99 -9.63 -5.94
N GLN A 81 -15.76 -10.94 -6.04
CA GLN A 81 -16.73 -11.96 -5.61
C GLN A 81 -17.02 -11.94 -4.10
N ARG A 82 -16.09 -11.41 -3.29
CA ARG A 82 -16.25 -11.27 -1.83
C ARG A 82 -16.76 -9.89 -1.40
N VAL A 83 -16.99 -8.98 -2.34
CA VAL A 83 -17.49 -7.63 -2.04
C VAL A 83 -18.99 -7.70 -1.72
N PRO A 84 -19.46 -7.05 -0.64
CA PRO A 84 -20.88 -7.03 -0.31
C PRO A 84 -21.73 -6.49 -1.46
N GLN A 85 -22.90 -7.09 -1.69
CA GLN A 85 -23.81 -6.74 -2.79
C GLN A 85 -24.16 -5.24 -2.83
N LEU A 86 -24.26 -4.58 -1.68
CA LEU A 86 -24.49 -3.13 -1.54
C LEU A 86 -23.45 -2.28 -2.27
N VAL A 87 -22.17 -2.64 -2.18
CA VAL A 87 -21.08 -1.92 -2.86
C VAL A 87 -21.10 -2.23 -4.37
N ARG A 88 -21.49 -3.46 -4.73
CA ARG A 88 -21.59 -3.91 -6.12
C ARG A 88 -22.73 -3.24 -6.88
N GLN A 89 -23.82 -2.85 -6.22
CA GLN A 89 -24.92 -2.09 -6.82
C GLN A 89 -24.59 -0.61 -7.06
N ARG A 90 -23.74 0.00 -6.22
CA ARG A 90 -23.39 1.43 -6.30
C ARG A 90 -22.19 1.72 -7.19
N THR A 91 -21.46 0.70 -7.64
CA THR A 91 -20.16 0.88 -8.29
C THR A 91 -20.05 0.04 -9.55
N ASP A 92 -19.48 0.60 -10.62
CA ASP A 92 -19.25 -0.14 -11.87
C ASP A 92 -18.25 -1.29 -11.63
N PRO A 93 -18.67 -2.56 -11.75
CA PRO A 93 -17.83 -3.71 -11.43
C PRO A 93 -16.62 -3.83 -12.36
N GLN A 94 -16.71 -3.37 -13.62
CA GLN A 94 -15.56 -3.37 -14.53
C GLN A 94 -14.51 -2.35 -14.10
N ARG A 95 -14.94 -1.14 -13.70
CA ARG A 95 -14.02 -0.11 -13.19
C ARG A 95 -13.35 -0.53 -11.88
N LEU A 96 -14.09 -1.19 -10.99
CA LEU A 96 -13.55 -1.67 -9.72
C LEU A 96 -12.46 -2.74 -9.97
N LEU A 97 -12.72 -3.64 -10.91
CA LEU A 97 -11.81 -4.73 -11.25
C LEU A 97 -10.51 -4.20 -11.89
N VAL A 98 -10.63 -3.28 -12.87
CA VAL A 98 -9.49 -2.59 -13.47
C VAL A 98 -8.70 -1.82 -12.40
N SER A 99 -9.37 -1.01 -11.57
CA SER A 99 -8.70 -0.24 -10.51
C SER A 99 -7.91 -1.12 -9.55
N GLY A 100 -8.41 -2.32 -9.23
CA GLY A 100 -7.75 -3.27 -8.36
C GLY A 100 -6.50 -3.88 -8.99
N ALA A 101 -6.57 -4.25 -10.27
CA ALA A 101 -5.45 -4.77 -11.03
C ALA A 101 -4.35 -3.70 -11.20
N GLU A 102 -4.74 -2.49 -11.56
CA GLU A 102 -3.83 -1.35 -11.69
C GLU A 102 -3.16 -1.01 -10.37
N SER A 103 -3.93 -0.91 -9.29
CA SER A 103 -3.40 -0.66 -7.94
C SER A 103 -2.46 -1.77 -7.48
N PHE A 104 -2.68 -3.01 -7.90
CA PHE A 104 -1.79 -4.13 -7.59
C PHE A 104 -0.44 -3.96 -8.29
N VAL A 105 -0.45 -3.63 -9.58
CA VAL A 105 0.77 -3.40 -10.37
C VAL A 105 1.52 -2.16 -9.88
N LEU A 106 0.82 -1.03 -9.70
CA LEU A 106 1.39 0.22 -9.21
C LEU A 106 2.00 0.05 -7.83
N ARG A 107 1.29 -0.60 -6.89
CA ARG A 107 1.87 -0.88 -5.58
C ARG A 107 3.11 -1.74 -5.69
N LYS A 108 3.11 -2.79 -6.53
CA LYS A 108 4.29 -3.66 -6.69
C LYS A 108 5.49 -2.91 -7.28
N LEU A 109 5.26 -2.02 -8.24
CA LEU A 109 6.30 -1.15 -8.82
C LEU A 109 6.81 -0.12 -7.82
N LEU A 110 5.94 0.39 -6.96
CA LEU A 110 6.27 1.43 -6.00
C LEU A 110 6.68 0.89 -4.63
N THR A 111 6.51 -0.41 -4.34
CA THR A 111 7.02 -1.07 -3.12
C THR A 111 8.47 -0.71 -2.79
N PRO A 112 9.44 -0.78 -3.72
CA PRO A 112 10.83 -0.45 -3.40
C PRO A 112 11.03 0.99 -2.92
N VAL A 113 10.15 1.92 -3.27
CA VAL A 113 10.23 3.33 -2.87
C VAL A 113 9.32 3.64 -1.68
N THR A 114 8.06 3.17 -1.73
CA THR A 114 7.05 3.42 -0.70
C THR A 114 7.38 2.76 0.63
N VAL A 115 8.08 1.62 0.63
CA VAL A 115 8.46 0.91 1.85
C VAL A 115 9.55 1.64 2.66
N PRO A 116 10.68 2.08 2.09
CA PRO A 116 11.61 2.93 2.83
C PRO A 116 10.96 4.28 3.17
N LEU A 117 10.24 4.90 2.23
CA LEU A 117 9.67 6.22 2.42
C LEU A 117 8.71 6.30 3.61
N LYS A 118 7.79 5.34 3.77
CA LYS A 118 6.86 5.32 4.92
C LYS A 118 7.58 5.17 6.26
N ILE A 119 8.71 4.46 6.28
CA ILE A 119 9.51 4.24 7.48
C ILE A 119 10.23 5.53 7.85
N TYR A 120 10.90 6.18 6.89
CA TYR A 120 11.52 7.49 7.10
C TYR A 120 10.50 8.55 7.55
N LEU A 121 9.34 8.62 6.90
CA LEU A 121 8.28 9.56 7.29
C LEU A 121 7.78 9.29 8.70
N ALA A 122 7.59 8.01 9.08
CA ALA A 122 7.19 7.67 10.44
C ALA A 122 8.23 8.12 11.48
N VAL A 123 9.53 7.95 11.20
CA VAL A 123 10.60 8.40 12.11
C VAL A 123 10.67 9.93 12.20
N ILE A 124 10.60 10.65 11.08
CA ILE A 124 10.65 12.12 11.04
C ILE A 124 9.43 12.72 11.75
N LEU A 125 8.24 12.23 11.43
CA LEU A 125 6.98 12.72 12.00
C LEU A 125 6.84 12.38 13.50
N THR A 126 7.65 11.47 14.04
CA THR A 126 7.67 11.18 15.48
C THR A 126 8.93 11.66 16.16
N GLY A 127 9.82 12.33 15.43
CA GLY A 127 11.08 12.85 15.94
C GLY A 127 10.90 13.93 17.02
N PHE A 128 9.74 14.59 17.07
CA PHE A 128 9.42 15.59 18.09
C PHE A 128 8.97 14.98 19.43
N LEU A 129 8.69 13.66 19.48
CA LEU A 129 8.25 12.95 20.69
C LEU A 129 9.44 12.39 21.50
N ASN A 130 10.55 13.12 21.50
CA ASN A 130 11.80 12.70 22.14
C ASN A 130 11.83 13.04 23.63
#